data_AF-A0A9W6TZK1-F1
#
_entry.id   AF-A0A9W6TZK1-F1
#
_cell.length_a   1.000
_cell.length_b   1.000
_cell.length_c   1.000
_cell.angle_alpha   90.00
_cell.angle_beta   90.00
_cell.angle_gamma   90.00
#
_symmetry.space_group_name_H-M   'P 1'
#
loop_
_entity.id
_entity.type
_entity.pdbx_description
1 polymer ?
#
loop_
_entity_poly.entity_id
_entity_poly.type
_entity_poly.pdbx_seq_one_letter_code
_entity_poly.pdbx_strand_id
1 'polypeptide(L)'
;MQVQKDIPRTAKWLAGSPGAPKLDDDERAVRLERLEHVLHGFLSSCSLDVRTDEDPVSLSSTPSSPGAPSFYMQGMNGLAFILLEVLENDEVEAFRFLRGIVARILPHVFGICCEGTGRDHFDLFRSLVEVGDVLQEVARLHLPNFHIALERAGLPVCLLAYKWFPTLFSDVTLTASHSQLRFDTLLCCWDVCLLLGLEGMFCVALALCSAAEDDVLALAVCGDAVSNSAEMVSATVGRALALLSPEDLITSVCEVLELCSHPVLLKLRNAHRRRLKLGYSKVGNGFAASGSRTSPSRTVSKKPGVPPPMTVTDLDSGKVFKISNSGNMLLPTGAPQ
;
A
#
# COMPACT_ATOMS: atom_id res chain seq x y z
N MET A 1 14.68 3.99 -11.59
CA MET A 1 15.00 2.62 -12.07
C MET A 1 13.92 1.61 -11.74
N GLN A 2 13.44 1.50 -10.50
CA GLN A 2 12.35 0.54 -10.20
C GLN A 2 11.05 0.91 -10.94
N VAL A 3 10.67 2.20 -10.94
CA VAL A 3 9.52 2.72 -11.73
C VAL A 3 9.57 2.26 -13.19
N GLN A 4 10.74 2.41 -13.84
CA GLN A 4 10.94 2.02 -15.24
C GLN A 4 10.83 0.50 -15.47
N LYS A 5 11.09 -0.33 -14.44
CA LYS A 5 10.88 -1.78 -14.51
C LYS A 5 9.41 -2.15 -14.28
N ASP A 6 8.71 -1.42 -13.43
CA ASP A 6 7.36 -1.74 -12.98
C ASP A 6 6.28 -1.29 -13.97
N ILE A 7 6.42 -0.11 -14.59
CA ILE A 7 5.48 0.40 -15.61
C ILE A 7 5.14 -0.66 -16.67
N PRO A 8 6.11 -1.24 -17.42
CA PRO A 8 5.78 -2.21 -18.47
C PRO A 8 5.18 -3.52 -17.94
N ARG A 9 5.39 -3.84 -16.65
CA ARG A 9 4.80 -5.03 -16.01
C ARG A 9 3.36 -4.79 -15.56
N THR A 10 2.98 -3.53 -15.30
CA THR A 10 1.69 -3.15 -14.71
C THR A 10 0.51 -3.52 -15.61
N ALA A 11 0.64 -3.35 -16.92
CA ALA A 11 -0.45 -3.64 -17.86
C ALA A 11 -0.85 -5.13 -17.90
N LYS A 12 0.05 -6.05 -17.51
CA LYS A 12 -0.25 -7.48 -17.44
C LYS A 12 -1.02 -7.85 -16.17
N TRP A 13 -0.94 -7.02 -15.13
CA TRP A 13 -1.56 -7.31 -13.84
C TRP A 13 -3.09 -7.20 -13.90
N LEU A 14 -3.66 -6.11 -14.47
CA LEU A 14 -5.12 -5.98 -14.62
C LEU A 14 -5.74 -7.06 -15.50
N ALA A 15 -5.02 -7.53 -16.52
CA ALA A 15 -5.49 -8.61 -17.39
C ALA A 15 -5.73 -9.93 -16.64
N GLY A 16 -5.18 -10.09 -15.43
CA GLY A 16 -5.39 -11.26 -14.57
C GLY A 16 -6.63 -11.17 -13.68
N SER A 17 -7.30 -10.02 -13.58
CA SER A 17 -8.49 -9.84 -12.74
C SER A 17 -9.78 -10.05 -13.55
N PRO A 18 -10.66 -10.99 -13.16
CA PRO A 18 -11.95 -11.17 -13.82
C PRO A 18 -12.79 -9.90 -13.79
N GLY A 19 -13.37 -9.51 -14.93
CA GLY A 19 -14.18 -8.29 -15.03
C GLY A 19 -13.37 -6.99 -15.14
N ALA A 20 -12.04 -7.07 -15.19
CA ALA A 20 -11.20 -5.90 -15.46
C ALA A 20 -11.45 -5.32 -16.86
N PRO A 21 -11.35 -3.99 -17.01
CA PRO A 21 -11.43 -3.32 -18.30
C PRO A 21 -10.43 -3.89 -19.31
N LYS A 22 -10.92 -4.15 -20.53
CA LYS A 22 -10.10 -4.67 -21.62
C LYS A 22 -9.57 -3.49 -22.41
N LEU A 23 -8.26 -3.29 -22.29
CA LEU A 23 -7.54 -2.24 -22.99
C LEU A 23 -6.95 -2.80 -24.29
N ASP A 24 -7.23 -2.16 -25.41
CA ASP A 24 -6.48 -2.45 -26.63
C ASP A 24 -5.02 -1.99 -26.51
N ASP A 25 -4.21 -2.26 -27.53
CA ASP A 25 -2.77 -1.98 -27.47
C ASP A 25 -2.48 -0.47 -27.45
N ASP A 26 -3.30 0.34 -28.13
CA ASP A 26 -3.15 1.80 -28.21
C ASP A 26 -3.57 2.45 -26.88
N GLU A 27 -4.74 2.08 -26.36
CA GLU A 27 -5.25 2.52 -25.05
C GLU A 27 -4.28 2.17 -23.92
N ARG A 28 -3.70 0.97 -23.98
CA ARG A 28 -2.71 0.50 -23.01
C ARG A 28 -1.43 1.31 -23.11
N ALA A 29 -0.94 1.61 -24.32
CA ALA A 29 0.25 2.44 -24.49
C ALA A 29 0.03 3.84 -23.90
N VAL A 30 -1.10 4.47 -24.21
CA VAL A 30 -1.47 5.78 -23.66
C VAL A 30 -1.57 5.74 -22.14
N ARG A 31 -2.16 4.69 -21.56
CA ARG A 31 -2.27 4.58 -20.10
C ARG A 31 -0.94 4.37 -19.41
N LEU A 32 -0.02 3.63 -20.02
CA LEU A 32 1.34 3.45 -19.50
C LEU A 32 2.15 4.76 -19.53
N GLU A 33 1.98 5.59 -20.56
CA GLU A 33 2.56 6.93 -20.61
C GLU A 33 2.00 7.83 -19.49
N ARG A 34 0.67 7.84 -19.30
CA ARG A 34 0.04 8.58 -18.19
C ARG A 34 0.47 8.07 -16.82
N LEU A 35 0.61 6.75 -16.66
CA LEU A 35 1.13 6.14 -15.44
C LEU A 35 2.54 6.67 -15.12
N GLU A 36 3.41 6.77 -16.14
CA GLU A 36 4.74 7.35 -15.99
C GLU A 36 4.66 8.78 -15.43
N HIS A 37 3.82 9.64 -16.03
CA HIS A 37 3.63 11.01 -15.55
C HIS A 37 3.13 11.08 -14.11
N VAL A 38 2.12 10.28 -13.74
CA VAL A 38 1.57 10.25 -12.37
C VAL A 38 2.65 9.84 -11.36
N LEU A 39 3.42 8.78 -11.65
CA LEU A 39 4.46 8.30 -10.75
C LEU A 39 5.64 9.28 -10.64
N HIS A 40 6.06 9.89 -11.75
CA HIS A 40 7.08 10.94 -11.72
C HIS A 40 6.62 12.18 -10.98
N GLY A 41 5.36 12.60 -11.16
CA GLY A 41 4.70 13.65 -10.41
C GLY A 41 4.72 13.35 -8.91
N PHE A 42 4.30 12.14 -8.52
CA PHE A 42 4.37 11.66 -7.14
C PHE A 42 5.78 11.80 -6.56
N LEU A 43 6.79 11.22 -7.21
CA LEU A 43 8.17 11.23 -6.71
C LEU A 43 8.77 12.62 -6.62
N SER A 44 8.46 13.50 -7.57
CA SER A 44 8.90 14.91 -7.53
C SER A 44 8.29 15.68 -6.35
N SER A 45 7.11 15.25 -5.90
CA SER A 45 6.35 15.89 -4.82
C SER A 45 6.73 15.42 -3.41
N CYS A 46 7.58 14.38 -3.29
CA CYS A 46 8.01 13.79 -2.02
C CYS A 46 9.23 14.47 -1.39
N SER A 47 9.67 15.62 -1.90
CA SER A 47 10.89 16.31 -1.45
C SER A 47 10.85 16.82 0.01
N LEU A 48 9.68 16.78 0.65
CA LEU A 48 9.45 17.19 2.06
C LEU A 48 8.98 16.03 2.95
N ASP A 49 8.85 14.81 2.42
CA ASP A 49 8.34 13.68 3.19
C ASP A 49 9.45 13.09 4.08
N VAL A 50 9.11 12.72 5.32
CA VAL A 50 10.05 12.18 6.32
C VAL A 50 9.79 10.68 6.49
N ARG A 51 10.84 9.88 6.67
CA ARG A 51 10.65 8.45 6.94
C ARG A 51 10.13 8.21 8.36
N THR A 52 9.37 7.15 8.53
CA THR A 52 8.71 6.83 9.81
C THR A 52 9.62 6.16 10.82
N ASP A 53 10.78 5.69 10.37
CA ASP A 53 11.86 5.11 11.16
C ASP A 53 12.92 6.14 11.59
N GLU A 54 12.80 7.41 11.15
CA GLU A 54 13.67 8.49 11.61
C GLU A 54 13.14 9.11 12.91
N ASP A 55 14.01 9.21 13.92
CA ASP A 55 13.69 9.88 15.18
C ASP A 55 13.32 11.36 14.93
N PRO A 56 12.36 11.93 15.68
CA PRO A 56 11.99 13.33 15.52
C PRO A 56 13.22 14.21 15.81
N VAL A 57 13.75 14.83 14.76
CA VAL A 57 14.92 15.70 14.84
C VAL A 57 14.65 16.78 15.89
N SER A 58 15.48 16.79 16.94
CA SER A 58 15.47 17.86 17.92
C SER A 58 15.80 19.18 17.21
N LEU A 59 15.01 20.22 17.47
CA LEU A 59 15.02 21.54 16.83
C LEU A 59 16.35 22.34 16.92
N SER A 60 17.48 21.72 17.28
CA SER A 60 18.75 22.39 17.56
C SER A 60 19.99 21.82 16.87
N SER A 61 19.87 20.96 15.86
CA SER A 61 21.04 20.55 15.06
C SER A 61 20.91 20.98 13.61
N THR A 62 21.97 21.66 13.15
CA THR A 62 22.34 22.02 11.78
C THR A 62 21.67 21.20 10.66
N PRO A 63 21.29 21.83 9.52
CA PRO A 63 20.59 21.16 8.43
C PRO A 63 21.46 20.04 7.86
N SER A 64 21.20 18.82 8.30
CA SER A 64 21.81 17.61 7.77
C SER A 64 21.25 17.39 6.37
N SER A 65 22.15 17.45 5.39
CA SER A 65 22.08 16.95 4.01
C SER A 65 20.86 17.29 3.15
N PRO A 66 21.05 17.94 1.98
CA PRO A 66 19.97 18.20 1.03
C PRO A 66 19.59 16.91 0.28
N GLY A 67 18.49 16.30 0.69
CA GLY A 67 17.83 15.25 -0.08
C GLY A 67 17.00 14.33 0.80
N ALA A 68 15.74 14.70 1.06
CA ALA A 68 14.76 13.70 1.48
C ALA A 68 14.68 12.65 0.35
N PRO A 69 14.91 11.36 0.63
CA PRO A 69 14.90 10.34 -0.42
C PRO A 69 13.49 10.20 -0.99
N SER A 70 13.34 10.44 -2.30
CA SER A 70 12.09 10.14 -3.01
C SER A 70 11.76 8.66 -2.81
N PHE A 71 10.61 8.36 -2.21
CA PHE A 71 10.24 6.99 -1.90
C PHE A 71 9.35 6.41 -2.99
N TYR A 72 9.81 5.31 -3.58
CA TYR A 72 9.00 4.47 -4.46
C TYR A 72 9.05 3.03 -3.93
N MET A 73 7.89 2.40 -3.81
CA MET A 73 7.77 0.99 -3.47
C MET A 73 6.99 0.25 -4.54
N GLN A 74 7.42 -0.98 -4.84
CA GLN A 74 6.70 -1.85 -5.76
C GLN A 74 5.26 -2.05 -5.27
N GLY A 75 4.30 -1.92 -6.18
CA GLY A 75 2.87 -1.90 -5.86
C GLY A 75 2.23 -0.53 -6.11
N MET A 76 2.98 0.57 -5.93
CA MET A 76 2.47 1.93 -6.20
C MET A 76 2.07 2.15 -7.66
N ASN A 77 2.78 1.50 -8.59
CA ASN A 77 2.42 1.44 -10.00
C ASN A 77 1.03 0.82 -10.22
N GLY A 78 0.70 -0.25 -9.50
CA GLY A 78 -0.63 -0.88 -9.57
C GLY A 78 -1.72 0.06 -9.06
N LEU A 79 -1.48 0.73 -7.92
CA LEU A 79 -2.41 1.72 -7.37
C LEU A 79 -2.69 2.85 -8.38
N ALA A 80 -1.63 3.47 -8.90
CA ALA A 80 -1.75 4.58 -9.84
C ALA A 80 -2.44 4.15 -11.15
N PHE A 81 -2.19 2.94 -11.63
CA PHE A 81 -2.80 2.44 -12.86
C PHE A 81 -4.30 2.14 -12.68
N ILE A 82 -4.72 1.60 -11.54
CA ILE A 82 -6.15 1.44 -11.22
C ILE A 82 -6.83 2.81 -11.05
N LEU A 83 -6.17 3.78 -10.41
CA LEU A 83 -6.70 5.13 -10.28
C LEU A 83 -6.92 5.78 -11.65
N LEU A 84 -5.99 5.61 -12.59
CA LEU A 84 -6.17 6.10 -13.96
C LEU A 84 -7.35 5.41 -14.67
N GLU A 85 -7.67 4.17 -14.34
CA GLU A 85 -8.86 3.51 -14.87
C GLU A 85 -10.15 4.11 -14.28
N VAL A 86 -10.22 4.19 -12.94
CA VAL A 86 -11.42 4.66 -12.23
C VAL A 86 -11.69 6.15 -12.44
N LEU A 87 -10.64 6.95 -12.67
CA LEU A 87 -10.71 8.40 -12.88
C LEU A 87 -10.64 8.78 -14.36
N GLU A 88 -10.98 7.85 -15.26
CA GLU A 88 -11.09 8.11 -16.70
C GLU A 88 -9.83 8.75 -17.32
N ASN A 89 -8.67 8.32 -16.83
CA ASN A 89 -7.33 8.76 -17.22
C ASN A 89 -7.00 10.22 -16.87
N ASP A 90 -7.67 10.82 -15.89
CA ASP A 90 -7.28 12.12 -15.32
C ASP A 90 -5.99 11.96 -14.48
N GLU A 91 -4.86 12.40 -15.04
CA GLU A 91 -3.54 12.31 -14.41
C GLU A 91 -3.45 13.15 -13.12
N VAL A 92 -4.11 14.30 -13.07
CA VAL A 92 -4.02 15.23 -11.95
C VAL A 92 -4.80 14.68 -10.76
N GLU A 93 -6.01 14.18 -11.00
CA GLU A 93 -6.81 13.53 -9.97
C GLU A 93 -6.17 12.21 -9.52
N ALA A 94 -5.69 11.36 -10.45
CA ALA A 94 -4.98 10.12 -10.09
C ALA A 94 -3.75 10.40 -9.22
N PHE A 95 -2.96 11.43 -9.55
CA PHE A 95 -1.86 11.89 -8.70
C PHE A 95 -2.33 12.34 -7.31
N ARG A 96 -3.39 13.15 -7.23
CA ARG A 96 -3.94 13.64 -5.95
C ARG A 96 -4.42 12.50 -5.06
N PHE A 97 -5.16 11.55 -5.64
CA PHE A 97 -5.63 10.36 -4.94
C PHE A 97 -4.48 9.47 -4.49
N LEU A 98 -3.50 9.17 -5.35
CA LEU A 98 -2.33 8.39 -5.00
C LEU A 98 -1.58 9.01 -3.81
N ARG A 99 -1.35 10.33 -3.87
CA ARG A 99 -0.73 11.07 -2.76
C ARG A 99 -1.56 10.98 -1.49
N GLY A 100 -2.88 11.13 -1.58
CA GLY A 100 -3.79 10.98 -0.45
C GLY A 100 -3.75 9.59 0.20
N ILE A 101 -3.79 8.53 -0.62
CA ILE A 101 -3.73 7.14 -0.17
C ILE A 101 -2.42 6.86 0.56
N VAL A 102 -1.28 7.21 -0.04
CA VAL A 102 0.04 7.00 0.57
C VAL A 102 0.16 7.76 1.89
N ALA A 103 -0.28 9.02 1.90
CA ALA A 103 -0.13 9.90 3.05
C ALA A 103 -1.09 9.58 4.21
N ARG A 104 -2.27 9.00 3.94
CA ARG A 104 -3.36 8.85 4.94
C ARG A 104 -3.74 7.40 5.26
N ILE A 105 -3.54 6.48 4.34
CA ILE A 105 -3.97 5.07 4.48
C ILE A 105 -2.76 4.16 4.64
N LEU A 106 -1.73 4.38 3.83
CA LEU A 106 -0.54 3.54 3.77
C LEU A 106 0.74 4.15 4.40
N PRO A 107 0.72 5.15 5.31
CA PRO A 107 1.96 5.76 5.78
C PRO A 107 2.86 4.76 6.52
N HIS A 108 2.28 3.82 7.29
CA HIS A 108 3.03 2.78 8.02
C HIS A 108 3.48 1.62 7.11
N VAL A 109 2.76 1.41 6.01
CA VAL A 109 3.03 0.35 5.04
C VAL A 109 4.23 0.76 4.18
N PHE A 110 4.28 2.03 3.76
CA PHE A 110 5.39 2.58 2.98
C PHE A 110 6.48 3.20 3.86
N GLY A 111 6.27 3.33 5.17
CA GLY A 111 7.21 3.98 6.06
C GLY A 111 7.43 5.47 5.73
N ILE A 112 6.39 6.17 5.26
CA ILE A 112 6.42 7.59 4.90
C ILE A 112 5.47 8.38 5.81
N CYS A 113 5.98 9.43 6.45
CA CYS A 113 5.18 10.45 7.11
C CYS A 113 5.20 11.74 6.29
N CYS A 114 4.08 12.06 5.64
CA CYS A 114 3.93 13.32 4.92
C CYS A 114 3.71 14.49 5.88
N GLU A 115 4.29 15.65 5.59
CA GLU A 115 4.10 16.86 6.41
C GLU A 115 2.60 17.27 6.43
N GLY A 116 2.06 17.57 7.61
CA GLY A 116 0.65 17.96 7.77
C GLY A 116 -0.35 16.80 7.75
N THR A 117 0.09 15.54 7.62
CA THR A 117 -0.75 14.41 8.03
C THR A 117 -0.66 14.30 9.55
N GLY A 118 -1.81 14.19 10.21
CA GLY A 118 -1.80 13.90 11.64
C GLY A 118 -0.96 12.64 11.86
N ARG A 119 -0.12 12.61 12.90
CA ARG A 119 0.60 11.40 13.31
C ARG A 119 -0.35 10.39 13.96
N ASP A 120 -1.48 10.16 13.31
CA ASP A 120 -2.48 9.22 13.74
C ASP A 120 -1.94 7.81 13.52
N HIS A 121 -1.94 6.99 14.58
CA HIS A 121 -1.53 5.58 14.55
C HIS A 121 -0.03 5.30 14.42
N PHE A 122 0.83 6.32 14.40
CA PHE A 122 2.29 6.14 14.50
C PHE A 122 2.74 5.63 15.87
N ASP A 123 1.85 5.69 16.86
CA ASP A 123 2.00 5.03 18.15
C ASP A 123 1.63 3.54 18.10
N LEU A 124 1.02 3.06 17.01
CA LEU A 124 0.62 1.67 16.82
C LEU A 124 1.55 0.91 15.88
N PHE A 125 2.01 1.55 14.80
CA PHE A 125 2.83 0.91 13.77
C PHE A 125 3.94 1.82 13.26
N ARG A 126 5.12 1.25 13.07
CA ARG A 126 6.31 1.89 12.49
C ARG A 126 6.74 1.27 11.17
N SER A 127 6.28 0.05 10.88
CA SER A 127 6.63 -0.68 9.66
C SER A 127 5.53 -1.64 9.21
N LEU A 128 5.64 -2.10 7.96
CA LEU A 128 4.81 -3.18 7.41
C LEU A 128 4.93 -4.48 8.20
N VAL A 129 6.09 -4.77 8.80
CA VAL A 129 6.29 -5.98 9.61
C VAL A 129 5.37 -5.96 10.83
N GLU A 130 5.32 -4.84 11.55
CA GLU A 130 4.43 -4.69 12.71
C GLU A 130 2.94 -4.76 12.32
N VAL A 131 2.58 -4.26 11.13
CA VAL A 131 1.21 -4.41 10.58
C VAL A 131 0.90 -5.89 10.34
N GLY A 132 1.85 -6.64 9.77
CA GLY A 132 1.74 -8.08 9.56
C GLY A 132 1.63 -8.88 10.85
N ASP A 133 2.42 -8.54 11.87
CA ASP A 133 2.39 -9.19 13.19
C ASP A 133 1.04 -9.01 13.89
N VAL A 134 0.46 -7.80 13.82
CA VAL A 134 -0.88 -7.56 14.34
C VAL A 134 -1.93 -8.33 13.53
N LEU A 135 -1.83 -8.38 12.20
CA LEU A 135 -2.76 -9.18 11.40
C LEU A 135 -2.71 -10.66 11.80
N GLN A 136 -1.51 -11.19 12.00
CA GLN A 136 -1.29 -12.56 12.47
C GLN A 136 -1.97 -12.80 13.83
N GLU A 137 -1.82 -11.88 14.78
CA GLU A 137 -2.47 -11.98 16.10
C GLU A 137 -3.99 -11.92 15.99
N VAL A 138 -4.51 -11.01 15.18
CA VAL A 138 -5.96 -10.84 15.00
C VAL A 138 -6.56 -12.07 14.32
N ALA A 139 -5.92 -12.60 13.29
CA ALA A 139 -6.34 -13.83 12.62
C ALA A 139 -6.33 -15.02 13.58
N ARG A 140 -5.31 -15.14 14.44
CA ARG A 140 -5.26 -16.19 15.48
C ARG A 140 -6.45 -16.14 16.45
N LEU A 141 -6.97 -14.94 16.77
CA LEU A 141 -8.12 -14.79 17.66
C LEU A 141 -9.46 -14.93 16.93
N HIS A 142 -9.57 -14.39 15.72
CA HIS A 142 -10.84 -14.28 14.99
C HIS A 142 -11.12 -15.50 14.10
N LEU A 143 -10.08 -16.09 13.51
CA LEU A 143 -10.13 -17.24 12.61
C LEU A 143 -9.10 -18.30 13.06
N PRO A 144 -9.25 -18.87 14.28
CA PRO A 144 -8.22 -19.72 14.89
C PRO A 144 -7.93 -20.98 14.08
N ASN A 145 -8.96 -21.58 13.47
CA ASN A 145 -8.80 -22.80 12.68
C ASN A 145 -8.04 -22.53 11.38
N PHE A 146 -8.43 -21.47 10.66
CA PHE A 146 -7.67 -20.98 9.52
C PHE A 146 -6.20 -20.72 9.87
N HIS A 147 -5.93 -19.95 10.92
CA HIS A 147 -4.58 -19.63 11.37
C HIS A 147 -3.75 -20.90 11.64
N ILE A 148 -4.31 -21.89 12.35
CA ILE A 148 -3.63 -23.17 12.62
C ILE A 148 -3.33 -23.93 11.33
N ALA A 149 -4.25 -23.94 10.35
CA ALA A 149 -4.04 -24.60 9.07
C ALA A 149 -2.89 -23.94 8.28
N LEU A 150 -2.81 -22.61 8.29
CA LEU A 150 -1.76 -21.83 7.63
C LEU A 150 -0.38 -22.06 8.29
N GLU A 151 -0.31 -22.06 9.63
CA GLU A 151 0.92 -22.38 10.36
C GLU A 151 1.43 -23.80 10.05
N ARG A 152 0.54 -24.80 10.03
CA ARG A 152 0.90 -26.18 9.71
C ARG A 152 1.45 -26.33 8.28
N ALA A 153 1.00 -25.50 7.36
CA ALA A 153 1.50 -25.47 5.98
C ALA A 153 2.82 -24.69 5.83
N GLY A 154 3.33 -24.08 6.91
CA GLY A 154 4.52 -23.23 6.87
C GLY A 154 4.28 -21.87 6.21
N LEU A 155 3.02 -21.42 6.15
CA LEU A 155 2.62 -20.16 5.53
C LEU A 155 1.82 -19.31 6.53
N PRO A 156 2.48 -18.61 7.47
CA PRO A 156 1.77 -17.70 8.38
C PRO A 156 0.96 -16.64 7.60
N VAL A 157 -0.14 -16.17 8.20
CA VAL A 157 -1.05 -15.16 7.62
C VAL A 157 -0.32 -13.87 7.25
N CYS A 158 0.65 -13.43 8.04
CA CYS A 158 1.47 -12.26 7.71
C CYS A 158 2.27 -12.44 6.41
N LEU A 159 2.77 -13.64 6.13
CA LEU A 159 3.43 -13.95 4.86
C LEU A 159 2.42 -14.13 3.72
N LEU A 160 1.24 -14.68 3.98
CA LEU A 160 0.16 -14.71 2.99
C LEU A 160 -0.22 -13.30 2.53
N ALA A 161 -0.32 -12.37 3.48
CA ALA A 161 -0.81 -11.00 3.26
C ALA A 161 0.29 -9.98 2.95
N TYR A 162 1.54 -10.38 2.75
CA TYR A 162 2.68 -9.45 2.65
C TYR A 162 2.52 -8.39 1.54
N LYS A 163 1.83 -8.75 0.45
CA LYS A 163 1.50 -7.85 -0.67
C LYS A 163 0.20 -7.09 -0.48
N TRP A 164 -0.72 -7.58 0.34
CA TRP A 164 -2.10 -7.09 0.40
C TRP A 164 -2.12 -5.61 0.82
N PHE A 165 -1.37 -5.26 1.87
CA PHE A 165 -1.36 -3.89 2.38
C PHE A 165 -0.64 -2.91 1.42
N PRO A 166 0.60 -3.19 0.94
CA PRO A 166 1.30 -2.36 -0.04
C PRO A 166 0.54 -2.06 -1.33
N THR A 167 -0.24 -3.04 -1.79
CA THR A 167 -0.94 -2.97 -3.06
C THR A 167 -2.42 -2.60 -2.89
N LEU A 168 -2.85 -2.27 -1.67
CA LEU A 168 -4.25 -2.04 -1.33
C LEU A 168 -5.16 -3.14 -1.90
N PHE A 169 -4.75 -4.40 -1.70
CA PHE A 169 -5.42 -5.62 -2.16
C PHE A 169 -5.46 -5.81 -3.67
N SER A 170 -4.76 -4.99 -4.45
CA SER A 170 -4.63 -5.25 -5.89
C SER A 170 -3.79 -6.51 -6.14
N ASP A 171 -2.82 -6.87 -5.31
CA ASP A 171 -2.16 -8.18 -5.42
C ASP A 171 -2.41 -9.01 -4.15
N VAL A 172 -3.36 -9.94 -4.25
CA VAL A 172 -3.68 -10.88 -3.16
C VAL A 172 -2.95 -12.22 -3.26
N THR A 173 -2.14 -12.41 -4.30
CA THR A 173 -1.53 -13.72 -4.62
C THR A 173 -0.04 -13.79 -4.27
N LEU A 174 0.40 -14.93 -3.72
CA LEU A 174 1.82 -15.19 -3.47
C LEU A 174 2.56 -15.60 -4.73
N THR A 175 1.95 -16.49 -5.52
CA THR A 175 2.45 -16.90 -6.82
C THR A 175 1.94 -15.93 -7.89
N ALA A 176 2.70 -15.72 -8.97
CA ALA A 176 2.31 -14.88 -10.10
C ALA A 176 1.16 -15.50 -10.94
N SER A 177 0.20 -16.15 -10.29
CA SER A 177 -0.92 -16.84 -10.91
C SER A 177 -2.09 -15.88 -11.17
N HIS A 178 -2.90 -16.22 -12.17
CA HIS A 178 -4.06 -15.45 -12.64
C HIS A 178 -5.26 -15.45 -11.66
N SER A 179 -5.07 -15.82 -10.39
CA SER A 179 -6.16 -15.92 -9.41
C SER A 179 -6.24 -14.65 -8.57
N GLN A 180 -6.44 -13.53 -9.25
CA GLN A 180 -6.67 -12.24 -8.59
C GLN A 180 -8.13 -12.11 -8.18
N LEU A 181 -8.43 -11.17 -7.27
CA LEU A 181 -9.80 -10.76 -7.01
C LEU A 181 -10.49 -10.36 -8.32
N ARG A 182 -11.80 -10.57 -8.39
CA ARG A 182 -12.62 -9.90 -9.40
C ARG A 182 -12.46 -8.39 -9.29
N PHE A 183 -12.54 -7.68 -10.41
CA PHE A 183 -12.26 -6.25 -10.44
C PHE A 183 -13.28 -5.45 -9.63
N ASP A 184 -14.55 -5.81 -9.69
CA ASP A 184 -15.61 -5.23 -8.85
C ASP A 184 -15.37 -5.47 -7.35
N THR A 185 -14.98 -6.69 -6.97
CA THR A 185 -14.62 -7.02 -5.57
C THR A 185 -13.40 -6.22 -5.10
N LEU A 186 -12.38 -6.04 -5.94
CA LEU A 186 -11.22 -5.20 -5.65
C LEU A 186 -11.64 -3.73 -5.39
N LEU A 187 -12.52 -3.17 -6.22
CA LEU A 187 -13.01 -1.81 -6.01
C LEU A 187 -13.80 -1.69 -4.69
N CYS A 188 -14.58 -2.70 -4.31
CA CYS A 188 -15.21 -2.72 -2.99
C CYS A 188 -14.20 -2.81 -1.83
N CYS A 189 -13.10 -3.56 -1.98
CA CYS A 189 -11.99 -3.50 -1.01
C CYS A 189 -11.45 -2.07 -0.86
N TRP A 190 -11.30 -1.35 -1.98
CA TRP A 190 -10.84 0.03 -1.98
C TRP A 190 -11.83 0.97 -1.32
N ASP A 191 -13.13 0.85 -1.60
CA ASP A 191 -14.16 1.65 -0.95
C ASP A 191 -14.11 1.51 0.57
N VAL A 192 -13.99 0.29 1.08
CA VAL A 192 -13.85 0.01 2.52
C VAL A 192 -12.58 0.66 3.08
N CYS A 193 -11.44 0.53 2.39
CA CYS A 193 -10.17 1.09 2.83
C CYS A 193 -10.17 2.63 2.79
N LEU A 194 -10.76 3.25 1.77
CA LEU A 194 -10.89 4.70 1.65
C LEU A 194 -11.84 5.26 2.71
N LEU A 195 -12.93 4.54 2.99
CA LEU A 195 -13.92 4.95 3.98
C LEU A 195 -13.40 4.83 5.41
N LEU A 196 -12.76 3.72 5.77
CA LEU A 196 -12.38 3.41 7.15
C LEU A 196 -10.89 3.69 7.45
N GLY A 197 -10.07 3.85 6.42
CA GLY A 197 -8.61 3.98 6.52
C GLY A 197 -7.94 2.64 6.88
N LEU A 198 -6.92 2.71 7.74
CA LEU A 198 -6.14 1.53 8.14
C LEU A 198 -7.00 0.43 8.83
N GLU A 199 -8.06 0.78 9.57
CA GLU A 199 -9.00 -0.21 10.11
C GLU A 199 -9.67 -1.00 8.97
N GLY A 200 -10.08 -0.31 7.91
CA GLY A 200 -10.70 -0.92 6.74
C GLY A 200 -9.79 -1.96 6.11
N MET A 201 -8.48 -1.69 6.05
CA MET A 201 -7.51 -2.67 5.55
C MET A 201 -7.49 -3.95 6.39
N PHE A 202 -7.49 -3.85 7.73
CA PHE A 202 -7.59 -5.04 8.58
C PHE A 202 -8.93 -5.76 8.40
N CYS A 203 -10.04 -5.03 8.25
CA CYS A 203 -11.35 -5.63 8.02
C CYS A 203 -11.39 -6.40 6.70
N VAL A 204 -10.89 -5.79 5.62
CA VAL A 204 -10.77 -6.46 4.31
C VAL A 204 -9.88 -7.68 4.42
N ALA A 205 -8.69 -7.58 5.03
CA ALA A 205 -7.78 -8.72 5.17
C ALA A 205 -8.44 -9.91 5.91
N LEU A 206 -9.16 -9.65 7.00
CA LEU A 206 -9.88 -10.69 7.72
C LEU A 206 -11.05 -11.27 6.93
N ALA A 207 -11.78 -10.44 6.18
CA ALA A 207 -12.84 -10.89 5.30
C ALA A 207 -12.31 -11.81 4.19
N LEU A 208 -11.16 -11.48 3.59
CA LEU A 208 -10.49 -12.34 2.62
C LEU A 208 -10.03 -13.67 3.26
N CYS A 209 -9.49 -13.64 4.48
CA CYS A 209 -9.15 -14.87 5.20
C CYS A 209 -10.39 -15.73 5.50
N SER A 210 -11.48 -15.10 5.94
CA SER A 210 -12.75 -15.78 6.24
C SER A 210 -13.35 -16.43 4.98
N ALA A 211 -13.34 -15.72 3.85
CA ALA A 211 -13.82 -16.25 2.56
C ALA A 211 -13.06 -17.49 2.08
N ALA A 212 -11.79 -17.65 2.47
CA ALA A 212 -10.97 -18.81 2.12
C ALA A 212 -10.94 -19.90 3.20
N GLU A 213 -11.59 -19.69 4.35
CA GLU A 213 -11.42 -20.57 5.52
C GLU A 213 -11.91 -21.98 5.23
N ASP A 214 -13.15 -22.13 4.77
CA ASP A 214 -13.75 -23.44 4.53
C ASP A 214 -12.95 -24.26 3.51
N ASP A 215 -12.51 -23.62 2.41
CA ASP A 215 -11.72 -24.26 1.36
C ASP A 215 -10.35 -24.72 1.88
N VAL A 216 -9.70 -23.92 2.73
CA VAL A 216 -8.41 -24.29 3.34
C VAL A 216 -8.59 -25.40 4.36
N LEU A 217 -9.65 -25.36 5.18
CA LEU A 217 -9.93 -26.42 6.16
C LEU A 217 -10.31 -27.74 5.49
N ALA A 218 -10.97 -27.71 4.33
CA ALA A 218 -11.26 -28.91 3.55
C ALA A 218 -9.99 -29.65 3.09
N LEU A 219 -8.88 -28.95 2.84
CA LEU A 219 -7.59 -29.58 2.53
C LEU A 219 -7.06 -30.42 3.72
N ALA A 220 -7.37 -30.03 4.96
CA ALA A 220 -6.93 -30.76 6.14
C ALA A 220 -7.73 -32.05 6.38
N VAL A 221 -8.95 -32.15 5.82
CA VAL A 221 -9.84 -33.31 5.96
C VAL A 221 -9.56 -34.37 4.89
N CYS A 222 -9.13 -33.95 3.69
CA CYS A 222 -8.97 -34.83 2.53
C CYS A 222 -7.58 -35.47 2.37
N GLY A 223 -6.61 -35.20 3.26
CA GLY A 223 -5.22 -35.64 3.09
C GLY A 223 -4.53 -36.10 4.38
N ASP A 224 -3.61 -37.05 4.23
CA ASP A 224 -2.66 -37.45 5.27
C ASP A 224 -1.78 -36.23 5.66
N ALA A 225 -1.40 -36.11 6.94
CA ALA A 225 -0.81 -34.91 7.55
C ALA A 225 0.53 -34.40 6.95
N VAL A 226 1.00 -35.00 5.84
CA VAL A 226 2.27 -34.74 5.15
C VAL A 226 2.09 -33.88 3.88
N SER A 227 0.85 -33.57 3.45
CA SER A 227 0.59 -33.15 2.04
C SER A 227 0.13 -31.71 1.80
N ASN A 228 -0.12 -30.88 2.82
CA ASN A 228 -0.58 -29.49 2.60
C ASN A 228 0.62 -28.53 2.54
N SER A 229 1.29 -28.46 1.39
CA SER A 229 2.37 -27.49 1.16
C SER A 229 1.85 -26.05 1.19
N ALA A 230 2.72 -25.11 1.56
CA ALA A 230 2.44 -23.67 1.45
C ALA A 230 1.91 -23.27 0.06
N GLU A 231 2.42 -23.92 -1.00
CA GLU A 231 1.98 -23.69 -2.38
C GLU A 231 0.52 -24.12 -2.59
N MET A 232 0.11 -25.29 -2.09
CA MET A 232 -1.26 -25.78 -2.23
C MET A 232 -2.25 -24.91 -1.44
N VAL A 233 -1.89 -24.53 -0.22
CA VAL A 233 -2.73 -23.63 0.60
C VAL A 233 -2.84 -22.26 -0.07
N SER A 234 -1.72 -21.69 -0.53
CA SER A 234 -1.72 -20.41 -1.26
C SER A 234 -2.57 -20.46 -2.53
N ALA A 235 -2.47 -21.54 -3.31
CA ALA A 235 -3.27 -21.70 -4.52
C ALA A 235 -4.77 -21.84 -4.19
N THR A 236 -5.10 -22.47 -3.06
CA THR A 236 -6.48 -22.65 -2.60
C THR A 236 -7.08 -21.33 -2.14
N VAL A 237 -6.35 -20.55 -1.35
CA VAL A 237 -6.74 -19.16 -1.01
C VAL A 237 -6.96 -18.36 -2.30
N GLY A 238 -6.01 -18.38 -3.24
CA GLY A 238 -6.16 -17.65 -4.51
C GLY A 238 -7.43 -18.02 -5.29
N ARG A 239 -7.78 -19.31 -5.36
CA ARG A 239 -9.02 -19.76 -6.01
C ARG A 239 -10.27 -19.27 -5.29
N ALA A 240 -10.32 -19.38 -3.96
CA ALA A 240 -11.43 -18.89 -3.16
C ALA A 240 -11.65 -17.39 -3.38
N LEU A 241 -10.57 -16.60 -3.33
CA LEU A 241 -10.62 -15.15 -3.52
C LEU A 241 -11.04 -14.76 -4.94
N ALA A 242 -10.65 -15.51 -5.97
CA ALA A 242 -11.07 -15.26 -7.34
C ALA A 242 -12.59 -15.44 -7.57
N LEU A 243 -13.26 -16.20 -6.70
CA LEU A 243 -14.71 -16.44 -6.74
C LEU A 243 -15.50 -15.50 -5.82
N LEU A 244 -14.83 -14.78 -4.92
CA LEU A 244 -15.45 -13.91 -3.93
C LEU A 244 -16.24 -12.77 -4.59
N SER A 245 -17.54 -12.71 -4.33
CA SER A 245 -18.40 -11.63 -4.82
C SER A 245 -18.26 -10.35 -3.97
N PRO A 246 -18.63 -9.18 -4.51
CA PRO A 246 -18.68 -7.95 -3.73
C PRO A 246 -19.63 -8.03 -2.53
N GLU A 247 -20.80 -8.67 -2.69
CA GLU A 247 -21.82 -8.79 -1.63
C GLU A 247 -21.32 -9.63 -0.46
N ASP A 248 -20.65 -10.75 -0.75
CA ASP A 248 -20.07 -11.63 0.25
C ASP A 248 -18.92 -10.94 0.98
N LEU A 249 -18.06 -10.21 0.26
CA LEU A 249 -16.99 -9.40 0.85
C LEU A 249 -17.56 -8.39 1.85
N ILE A 250 -18.56 -7.59 1.44
CA ILE A 250 -19.15 -6.56 2.30
C ILE A 250 -19.83 -7.18 3.52
N THR A 251 -20.54 -8.29 3.34
CA THR A 251 -21.15 -9.03 4.46
C THR A 251 -20.10 -9.45 5.48
N SER A 252 -19.01 -10.07 5.03
CA SER A 252 -17.91 -10.50 5.90
C SER A 252 -17.20 -9.31 6.56
N VAL A 253 -16.99 -8.20 5.85
CA VAL A 253 -16.45 -6.94 6.43
C VAL A 253 -17.34 -6.42 7.55
N CYS A 254 -18.67 -6.43 7.37
CA CYS A 254 -19.63 -6.03 8.40
C CYS A 254 -19.54 -6.93 9.63
N GLU A 255 -19.46 -8.25 9.45
CA GLU A 255 -19.28 -9.21 10.54
C GLU A 255 -17.98 -8.95 11.30
N VAL A 256 -16.87 -8.71 10.61
CA VAL A 256 -15.58 -8.37 11.25
C VAL A 256 -15.69 -7.07 12.06
N LEU A 257 -16.38 -6.05 11.54
CA LEU A 257 -16.58 -4.79 12.27
C LEU A 257 -17.41 -4.97 13.54
N GLU A 258 -18.39 -5.86 13.52
CA GLU A 258 -19.26 -6.14 14.67
C GLU A 258 -18.59 -7.05 15.71
N LEU A 259 -17.90 -8.11 15.26
CA LEU A 259 -17.44 -9.20 16.11
C LEU A 259 -15.97 -9.07 16.53
N CYS A 260 -15.13 -8.41 15.74
CA CYS A 260 -13.71 -8.32 16.06
C CYS A 260 -13.45 -7.31 17.19
N SER A 261 -12.99 -7.82 18.32
CA SER A 261 -12.71 -7.06 19.55
C SER A 261 -11.22 -6.92 19.86
N HIS A 262 -10.33 -7.11 18.88
CA HIS A 262 -8.89 -6.99 19.09
C HIS A 262 -8.54 -5.55 19.54
N PRO A 263 -7.73 -5.35 20.60
CA PRO A 263 -7.47 -4.02 21.17
C PRO A 263 -6.95 -3.00 20.15
N VAL A 264 -6.08 -3.42 19.23
CA VAL A 264 -5.56 -2.55 18.17
C VAL A 264 -6.68 -2.09 17.23
N LEU A 265 -7.53 -3.01 16.75
CA LEU A 265 -8.64 -2.67 15.85
C LEU A 265 -9.66 -1.77 16.56
N LEU A 266 -9.96 -2.02 17.83
CA LEU A 266 -10.83 -1.14 18.63
C LEU A 266 -10.23 0.27 18.77
N LYS A 267 -8.91 0.40 18.94
CA LYS A 267 -8.23 1.69 18.99
C LYS A 267 -8.29 2.41 17.64
N LEU A 268 -8.06 1.69 16.53
CA LEU A 268 -8.21 2.22 15.17
C LEU A 268 -9.65 2.73 14.93
N ARG A 269 -10.66 1.93 15.30
CA ARG A 269 -12.10 2.26 15.21
C ARG A 269 -12.46 3.50 15.99
N ASN A 270 -12.00 3.58 17.23
CA ASN A 270 -12.29 4.71 18.10
C ASN A 270 -11.58 5.98 17.62
N ALA A 271 -10.36 5.89 17.10
CA ALA A 271 -9.67 6.99 16.46
C ALA A 271 -10.39 7.46 15.20
N HIS A 272 -10.82 6.54 14.33
CA HIS A 272 -11.63 6.86 13.14
C HIS A 272 -12.94 7.57 13.52
N ARG A 273 -13.71 7.03 14.47
CA ARG A 273 -14.94 7.67 14.98
C ARG A 273 -14.69 9.05 15.57
N ARG A 274 -13.59 9.24 16.32
CA ARG A 274 -13.22 10.56 16.84
C ARG A 274 -12.94 11.55 15.70
N ARG A 275 -12.24 11.13 14.64
CA ARG A 275 -12.02 11.97 13.46
C ARG A 275 -13.32 12.36 12.79
N LEU A 276 -14.26 11.44 12.59
CA LEU A 276 -15.57 11.78 12.01
C LEU A 276 -16.33 12.81 12.86
N LYS A 277 -16.27 12.67 14.20
CA LYS A 277 -16.92 13.61 15.14
C LYS A 277 -16.23 14.98 15.18
N LEU A 278 -14.91 15.02 15.08
CA LEU A 278 -14.12 16.26 15.05
C LEU A 278 -14.09 16.91 13.64
N GLY A 279 -14.35 16.10 12.60
CA GLY A 279 -14.06 16.33 11.20
C GLY A 279 -15.14 17.01 10.37
N TYR A 280 -16.17 17.58 10.98
CA TYR A 280 -17.04 18.59 10.34
C TYR A 280 -16.81 20.02 10.85
N SER A 281 -15.88 20.23 11.80
CA SER A 281 -15.74 21.55 12.42
C SER A 281 -14.36 22.20 12.22
N LYS A 282 -13.28 21.45 11.94
CA LYS A 282 -11.91 22.03 11.93
C LYS A 282 -10.87 21.37 11.01
N VAL A 283 -11.23 20.74 9.89
CA VAL A 283 -10.21 20.38 8.89
C VAL A 283 -10.10 21.53 7.90
N GLY A 284 -9.26 22.51 8.23
CA GLY A 284 -8.71 23.40 7.21
C GLY A 284 -8.00 22.53 6.20
N ASN A 285 -8.52 22.49 4.97
CA ASN A 285 -7.81 21.89 3.85
C ASN A 285 -6.40 22.48 3.85
N GLY A 286 -5.37 21.63 3.96
CA GLY A 286 -3.97 22.00 3.72
C GLY A 286 -3.68 22.46 2.28
N PHE A 287 -4.73 22.81 1.54
CA PHE A 287 -4.76 23.36 0.19
C PHE A 287 -5.48 24.72 0.14
N ALA A 288 -5.76 25.35 1.29
CA ALA A 288 -6.32 26.70 1.31
C ALA A 288 -5.33 27.68 0.65
N ALA A 289 -5.79 28.30 -0.43
CA ALA A 289 -5.07 29.25 -1.24
C ALA A 289 -4.34 30.29 -0.38
N SER A 290 -3.02 30.39 -0.56
CA SER A 290 -2.23 31.53 -0.10
C SER A 290 -2.61 32.76 -0.94
N GLY A 291 -3.76 33.34 -0.59
CA GLY A 291 -4.19 34.65 -1.05
C GLY A 291 -4.12 35.61 0.12
N SER A 292 -3.32 36.65 -0.03
CA SER A 292 -3.12 37.76 0.91
C SER A 292 -2.20 37.50 2.10
N ARG A 293 -0.90 37.76 1.90
CA ARG A 293 -0.16 38.69 2.75
C ARG A 293 1.06 39.26 2.02
N THR A 294 1.08 40.58 2.00
CA THR A 294 2.04 41.52 1.44
C THR A 294 3.50 41.19 1.75
N SER A 295 4.36 41.36 0.74
CA SER A 295 5.83 41.30 0.80
C SER A 295 6.43 42.27 1.85
N PRO A 296 7.69 42.05 2.25
CA PRO A 296 8.74 42.79 1.54
C PRO A 296 9.90 41.90 1.04
N SER A 297 10.56 42.43 0.01
CA SER A 297 11.61 41.87 -0.81
C SER A 297 12.85 41.38 -0.06
N ARG A 298 13.35 40.19 -0.42
CA ARG A 298 14.77 39.84 -0.28
C ARG A 298 15.21 38.95 -1.45
N THR A 299 15.85 39.56 -2.44
CA THR A 299 16.52 38.89 -3.55
C THR A 299 17.77 38.19 -3.03
N VAL A 300 17.79 36.85 -3.05
CA VAL A 300 19.01 36.05 -2.91
C VAL A 300 19.20 35.26 -4.19
N SER A 301 20.23 35.62 -4.94
CA SER A 301 20.68 34.90 -6.14
C SER A 301 21.20 33.51 -5.74
N LYS A 302 20.48 32.44 -6.08
CA LYS A 302 20.96 31.05 -5.98
C LYS A 302 21.45 30.58 -7.35
N LYS A 303 22.73 30.20 -7.43
CA LYS A 303 23.32 29.52 -8.60
C LYS A 303 22.61 28.17 -8.84
N PRO A 304 22.52 27.70 -10.08
CA PRO A 304 21.93 26.40 -10.40
C PRO A 304 22.80 25.28 -9.80
N GLY A 305 22.30 24.64 -8.74
CA GLY A 305 22.94 23.51 -8.08
C GLY A 305 22.63 22.20 -8.79
N VAL A 306 23.61 21.31 -8.87
CA VAL A 306 23.50 19.96 -9.41
C VAL A 306 22.42 19.17 -8.64
N PRO A 307 21.51 18.44 -9.32
CA PRO A 307 20.45 17.68 -8.65
C PRO A 307 21.01 16.60 -7.72
N PRO A 308 20.38 16.35 -6.56
CA PRO A 308 20.84 15.36 -5.58
C PRO A 308 20.70 13.93 -6.11
N PRO A 309 21.54 12.99 -5.64
CA PRO A 309 21.55 11.61 -6.10
C PRO A 309 20.31 10.83 -5.63
N MET A 310 19.68 10.11 -6.56
CA MET A 310 18.46 9.32 -6.34
C MET A 310 18.81 7.92 -5.80
N THR A 311 17.97 7.34 -4.92
CA THR A 311 18.15 5.97 -4.40
C THR A 311 16.92 5.09 -4.62
N VAL A 312 17.12 3.78 -4.71
CA VAL A 312 16.06 2.75 -4.84
C VAL A 312 16.37 1.58 -3.92
N THR A 313 15.37 1.11 -3.18
CA THR A 313 15.48 -0.10 -2.35
C THR A 313 14.85 -1.27 -3.10
N ASP A 314 15.61 -2.34 -3.29
CA ASP A 314 15.10 -3.60 -3.83
C ASP A 314 14.40 -4.40 -2.72
N LEU A 315 13.15 -4.82 -2.96
CA LEU A 315 12.34 -5.52 -1.97
C LEU A 315 12.76 -6.98 -1.79
N ASP A 316 13.29 -7.61 -2.84
CA ASP A 316 13.72 -9.00 -2.78
C ASP A 316 15.03 -9.16 -2.01
N SER A 317 15.89 -8.13 -2.03
CA SER A 317 17.23 -8.18 -1.41
C SER A 317 17.46 -7.19 -0.26
N GLY A 318 16.55 -6.24 -0.04
CA GLY A 318 16.69 -5.15 0.93
C GLY A 318 17.81 -4.14 0.61
N LYS A 319 18.46 -4.25 -0.56
CA LYS A 319 19.62 -3.42 -0.91
C LYS A 319 19.21 -2.06 -1.47
N VAL A 320 19.91 -1.02 -1.04
CA VAL A 320 19.73 0.36 -1.52
C VAL A 320 20.75 0.68 -2.61
N PHE A 321 20.27 1.06 -3.80
CA PHE A 321 21.09 1.41 -4.96
C PHE A 321 21.05 2.91 -5.22
N LYS A 322 22.19 3.50 -5.62
CA LYS A 322 22.29 4.90 -6.08
C LYS A 322 22.10 4.95 -7.60
N ILE A 323 21.35 5.95 -8.06
CA ILE A 323 21.03 6.16 -9.48
C ILE A 323 21.62 7.51 -9.90
N SER A 324 22.27 7.52 -11.07
CA SER A 324 22.71 8.78 -11.68
C SER A 324 21.53 9.65 -12.13
N ASN A 325 21.78 10.93 -12.34
CA ASN A 325 20.78 11.87 -12.92
C ASN A 325 20.34 11.49 -14.35
N SER A 326 20.99 10.50 -14.98
CA SER A 326 20.66 9.93 -16.29
C SER A 326 20.00 8.55 -16.22
N GLY A 327 19.69 8.04 -15.03
CA GLY A 327 19.02 6.74 -14.86
C GLY A 327 19.93 5.50 -14.84
N ASN A 328 21.26 5.67 -14.88
CA ASN A 328 22.20 4.55 -14.83
C ASN A 328 22.43 4.07 -13.39
N MET A 329 22.52 2.75 -13.21
CA MET A 329 22.83 2.11 -11.92
C MET A 329 24.31 2.31 -11.59
N LEU A 330 24.61 2.87 -10.42
CA LEU A 330 25.97 2.83 -9.89
C LEU A 330 26.08 1.63 -8.96
N LEU A 331 27.03 0.73 -9.23
CA LEU A 331 27.32 -0.42 -8.38
C LEU A 331 27.62 0.05 -6.94
N PRO A 332 27.29 -0.76 -5.91
CA PRO A 332 27.60 -0.40 -4.54
C PRO A 332 29.11 -0.20 -4.40
N THR A 333 29.54 1.02 -4.10
CA THR A 333 30.91 1.30 -3.67
C THR A 333 31.16 0.48 -2.43
N GLY A 334 32.10 -0.46 -2.52
CA GLY A 334 32.43 -1.41 -1.46
C GLY A 334 32.73 -0.73 -0.13
N ALA A 335 32.49 -1.48 0.95
CA ALA A 335 32.80 -1.08 2.32
C ALA A 335 34.26 -0.62 2.45
N PRO A 336 34.55 0.40 3.29
CA PRO A 336 35.94 0.71 3.62
C PRO A 336 36.52 -0.43 4.48
N GLN A 337 37.73 -0.85 4.13
CA GLN A 337 38.64 -1.58 5.04
C GLN A 337 39.06 -0.68 6.20
#